data_AF-A0A7Y9W2P4-F1
#
_entry.id   AF-A0A7Y9W2P4-F1
#
_cell.length_a   1.000
_cell.length_b   1.000
_cell.length_c   1.000
_cell.angle_alpha   90.00
_cell.angle_beta   90.00
_cell.angle_gamma   90.00
#
_symmetry.space_group_name_H-M   'P 1'
#
loop_
_entity.id
_entity.type
_entity.pdbx_description
1 polymer ?
#
loop_
_entity_poly.entity_id
_entity_poly.type
_entity_poly.pdbx_seq_one_letter_code
_entity_poly.pdbx_strand_id
1 'polypeptide(L)'
;MAKIRRDEVASAALELLDVVGLDGLSTRRLAEKLGVESATLYWHFRDKSALLGEMASLVLARHHTIGVPEDIADWPVWFADNARSFRRALLAHRDGALLHAGTTPNQAEFARILPKVAYLVSAGFSESDAQMALLAAGPVHRGLRAGGAGA
;
A
#
# COMPACT_ATOMS: atom_id res chain seq x y z
N MET A 1 -25.60 -15.10 -11.63
CA MET A 1 -24.33 -14.35 -11.70
C MET A 1 -23.70 -14.37 -10.32
N ALA A 2 -22.54 -15.00 -10.16
CA ALA A 2 -21.83 -14.99 -8.89
C ALA A 2 -21.40 -13.54 -8.57
N LYS A 3 -21.72 -13.06 -7.37
CA LYS A 3 -21.35 -11.72 -6.92
C LYS A 3 -19.86 -11.71 -6.63
N ILE A 4 -19.06 -11.14 -7.53
CA ILE A 4 -17.62 -10.98 -7.32
C ILE A 4 -17.38 -10.00 -6.18
N ARG A 5 -16.41 -10.28 -5.31
CA ARG A 5 -16.07 -9.43 -4.17
C ARG A 5 -14.89 -8.51 -4.49
N ARG A 6 -14.77 -7.37 -3.80
CA ARG A 6 -13.68 -6.38 -4.06
C ARG A 6 -12.29 -6.98 -3.89
N ASP A 7 -12.11 -7.83 -2.88
CA ASP A 7 -10.86 -8.56 -2.61
C ASP A 7 -10.51 -9.54 -3.74
N GLU A 8 -11.50 -10.24 -4.31
CA GLU A 8 -11.32 -11.13 -5.46
C GLU A 8 -10.87 -10.38 -6.71
N VAL A 9 -11.48 -9.22 -6.99
CA VAL A 9 -11.07 -8.36 -8.11
C VAL A 9 -9.64 -7.85 -7.91
N ALA A 10 -9.29 -7.36 -6.71
CA ALA A 10 -7.94 -6.89 -6.41
C ALA A 10 -6.91 -8.02 -6.48
N SER A 11 -7.25 -9.24 -6.04
CA SER A 11 -6.39 -10.41 -6.17
C SER A 11 -6.14 -10.77 -7.64
N ALA A 12 -7.18 -10.80 -8.48
CA ALA A 12 -7.04 -11.04 -9.90
C ALA A 12 -6.24 -9.94 -10.61
N ALA A 13 -6.35 -8.70 -10.13
CA ALA A 13 -5.56 -7.58 -10.64
C ALA A 13 -4.07 -7.72 -10.27
N LEU A 14 -3.74 -8.22 -9.08
CA LEU A 14 -2.35 -8.55 -8.70
C LEU A 14 -1.79 -9.69 -9.54
N GLU A 15 -2.57 -10.74 -9.80
CA GLU A 15 -2.13 -11.79 -10.74
C GLU A 15 -1.91 -11.25 -12.16
N LEU A 16 -2.77 -10.33 -12.62
CA LEU A 16 -2.58 -9.68 -13.91
C LEU A 16 -1.32 -8.80 -13.91
N LEU A 17 -1.07 -8.07 -12.82
CA LEU A 17 0.13 -7.26 -12.61
C LEU A 17 1.41 -8.10 -12.78
N ASP A 18 1.44 -9.30 -12.21
CA ASP A 18 2.60 -10.19 -12.34
C ASP A 18 2.89 -10.59 -13.80
N VAL A 19 1.83 -10.75 -14.62
CA VAL A 19 1.95 -11.12 -16.04
C VAL A 19 2.34 -9.93 -16.92
N VAL A 20 1.65 -8.78 -16.79
CA VAL A 20 1.76 -7.68 -17.77
C VAL A 20 2.51 -6.45 -17.26
N GLY A 21 2.82 -6.38 -15.96
CA GLY A 21 3.39 -5.19 -15.32
C GLY A 21 2.38 -4.05 -15.18
N LEU A 22 2.77 -3.01 -14.45
CA LEU A 22 1.88 -1.91 -14.07
C LEU A 22 1.37 -1.11 -15.29
N ASP A 23 2.24 -0.89 -16.28
CA ASP A 23 1.89 -0.20 -17.53
C ASP A 23 0.90 -1.00 -18.38
N GLY A 24 0.99 -2.34 -18.32
CA GLY A 24 0.10 -3.24 -19.04
C GLY A 24 -1.26 -3.45 -18.37
N LEU A 25 -1.43 -3.00 -17.12
CA LEU A 25 -2.64 -3.19 -16.32
C LEU A 25 -3.75 -2.22 -16.78
N SER A 26 -4.90 -2.77 -17.15
CA SER A 26 -6.11 -1.99 -17.49
C SER A 26 -7.37 -2.68 -17.00
N THR A 27 -8.42 -1.90 -16.74
CA THR A 27 -9.74 -2.42 -16.33
C THR A 27 -10.34 -3.34 -17.40
N ARG A 28 -10.12 -3.05 -18.68
CA ARG A 28 -10.53 -3.91 -19.79
C ARG A 28 -9.89 -5.30 -19.72
N ARG A 29 -8.56 -5.37 -19.62
CA ARG A 29 -7.84 -6.65 -19.50
C ARG A 29 -8.20 -7.41 -18.22
N LEU A 30 -8.46 -6.69 -17.14
CA LEU A 30 -8.94 -7.28 -15.90
C LEU A 30 -10.33 -7.89 -16.05
N ALA A 31 -11.25 -7.20 -16.73
CA ALA A 31 -12.60 -7.70 -17.01
C ALA A 31 -12.55 -8.97 -17.89
N GLU A 32 -11.71 -8.95 -18.93
CA GLU A 32 -11.41 -10.10 -19.78
C GLU A 32 -10.88 -11.29 -18.96
N LYS A 33 -9.89 -11.06 -18.07
CA LYS A 33 -9.35 -12.11 -17.18
C LYS A 33 -10.41 -12.68 -16.24
N LEU A 34 -11.32 -11.85 -15.74
CA LEU A 34 -12.38 -12.25 -14.82
C LEU A 34 -13.62 -12.83 -15.51
N GLY A 35 -13.69 -12.77 -16.85
CA GLY A 35 -14.87 -13.22 -17.61
C GLY A 35 -16.12 -12.38 -17.32
N VAL A 36 -15.96 -11.10 -16.98
CA VAL A 36 -17.06 -10.17 -16.67
C VAL A 36 -17.03 -8.96 -17.61
N GLU A 37 -18.13 -8.22 -17.67
CA GLU A 37 -18.15 -6.95 -18.38
C GLU A 37 -17.38 -5.87 -17.63
N SER A 38 -16.74 -4.95 -18.35
CA SER A 38 -16.04 -3.80 -17.74
C SER A 38 -16.95 -3.00 -16.80
N ALA A 39 -18.24 -2.89 -17.13
CA ALA A 39 -19.25 -2.24 -16.29
C ALA A 39 -19.35 -2.86 -14.89
N THR A 40 -19.17 -4.19 -14.77
CA THR A 40 -19.13 -4.90 -13.48
C THR A 40 -18.04 -4.37 -12.57
N LEU A 41 -16.85 -4.06 -13.11
CA LEU A 41 -15.72 -3.56 -12.32
C LEU A 41 -15.97 -2.14 -11.78
N TYR A 42 -16.69 -1.29 -12.51
CA TYR A 42 -17.01 0.08 -12.07
C TYR A 42 -17.93 0.12 -10.85
N TRP A 43 -18.73 -0.93 -10.62
CA TRP A 43 -19.50 -1.07 -9.37
C TRP A 43 -18.61 -1.32 -8.15
N HIS A 44 -17.43 -1.91 -8.35
CA HIS A 44 -16.47 -2.18 -7.28
C HIS A 44 -15.50 -1.02 -7.09
N PHE A 45 -15.02 -0.42 -8.17
CA PHE A 45 -14.01 0.64 -8.15
C PHE A 45 -14.41 1.78 -9.07
N ARG A 46 -14.51 2.98 -8.49
CA ARG A 46 -14.91 4.19 -9.22
C ARG A 46 -13.97 4.53 -10.39
N ASP A 47 -12.68 4.25 -10.21
CA ASP A 47 -11.63 4.53 -11.18
C ASP A 47 -10.43 3.57 -10.99
N LYS A 48 -9.44 3.68 -11.89
CA LYS A 48 -8.21 2.87 -11.83
C LYS A 48 -7.43 3.13 -10.55
N SER A 49 -7.38 4.36 -10.05
CA SER A 49 -6.65 4.71 -8.82
C SER A 49 -7.21 4.01 -7.59
N ALA A 50 -8.53 3.89 -7.49
CA ALA A 50 -9.20 3.14 -6.42
C ALA A 50 -8.85 1.65 -6.45
N LEU A 51 -8.75 1.05 -7.64
CA LEU A 51 -8.29 -0.33 -7.81
C LEU A 51 -6.82 -0.48 -7.38
N LEU A 52 -5.95 0.43 -7.82
CA LEU A 52 -4.52 0.39 -7.46
C LEU A 52 -4.31 0.52 -5.94
N GLY A 53 -5.06 1.42 -5.28
CA GLY A 53 -5.02 1.56 -3.82
C GLY A 53 -5.49 0.30 -3.09
N GLU A 54 -6.52 -0.39 -3.59
CA GLU A 54 -6.97 -1.67 -3.05
C GLU A 54 -5.91 -2.76 -3.24
N MET A 55 -5.28 -2.83 -4.41
CA MET A 55 -4.17 -3.76 -4.69
C MET A 55 -3.00 -3.52 -3.72
N ALA A 56 -2.55 -2.28 -3.54
CA ALA A 56 -1.48 -1.94 -2.61
C ALA A 56 -1.82 -2.33 -1.17
N SER A 57 -3.03 -2.00 -0.72
CA SER A 57 -3.51 -2.35 0.62
C SER A 57 -3.59 -3.87 0.83
N LEU A 58 -3.98 -4.63 -0.20
CA LEU A 58 -4.05 -6.08 -0.16
C LEU A 58 -2.66 -6.73 -0.09
N VAL A 59 -1.67 -6.22 -0.83
CA VAL A 59 -0.28 -6.69 -0.75
C VAL A 59 0.27 -6.54 0.67
N LEU A 60 0.07 -5.37 1.27
CA LEU A 60 0.51 -5.13 2.66
C LEU A 60 -0.27 -6.00 3.65
N ALA A 61 -1.58 -6.19 3.46
CA ALA A 61 -2.37 -7.06 4.32
C ALA A 61 -1.89 -8.53 4.31
N ARG A 62 -1.44 -9.02 3.15
CA ARG A 62 -0.97 -10.41 2.98
C ARG A 62 0.46 -10.64 3.47
N HIS A 63 1.34 -9.65 3.29
CA HIS A 63 2.78 -9.86 3.43
C HIS A 63 3.45 -8.96 4.49
N HIS A 64 2.76 -7.92 4.96
CA HIS A 64 3.25 -7.00 5.99
C HIS A 64 2.48 -7.15 7.31
N THR A 65 2.76 -8.25 8.01
CA THR A 65 1.99 -8.70 9.18
C THR A 65 2.65 -8.42 10.54
N ILE A 66 3.78 -7.71 10.55
CA ILE A 66 4.49 -7.38 11.80
C ILE A 66 3.66 -6.41 12.64
N GLY A 67 3.20 -6.87 13.81
CA GLY A 67 2.54 -6.07 14.84
C GLY A 67 3.52 -5.31 15.72
N VAL A 68 3.02 -4.43 16.60
CA VAL A 68 3.84 -3.72 17.58
C VAL A 68 4.15 -4.64 18.78
N PRO A 69 5.37 -4.65 19.33
CA PRO A 69 5.69 -5.39 20.56
C PRO A 69 5.05 -4.73 21.79
N GLU A 70 5.03 -5.47 22.91
CA GLU A 70 4.59 -4.92 24.21
C GLU A 70 5.65 -4.01 24.84
N ASP A 71 6.93 -4.42 24.77
CA ASP A 71 8.04 -3.65 25.32
C ASP A 71 8.53 -2.58 24.31
N ILE A 72 8.62 -1.34 24.79
CA ILE A 72 9.13 -0.22 24.01
C ILE A 72 10.65 -0.36 23.79
N ALA A 73 11.37 -1.05 24.68
CA ALA A 73 12.81 -1.26 24.56
C ALA A 73 13.20 -2.01 23.27
N ASP A 74 12.28 -2.79 22.70
CA ASP A 74 12.50 -3.58 21.49
C ASP A 74 12.42 -2.76 20.18
N TRP A 75 12.12 -1.46 20.26
CA TRP A 75 11.87 -0.63 19.09
C TRP A 75 12.95 -0.70 17.99
N PRO A 76 14.27 -0.79 18.27
CA PRO A 76 15.27 -0.83 17.21
C PRO A 76 15.18 -2.13 16.39
N VAL A 77 15.04 -3.27 17.08
CA VAL A 77 14.95 -4.59 16.45
C VAL A 77 13.63 -4.70 15.69
N TRP A 78 12.54 -4.34 16.35
CA TRP A 78 11.22 -4.32 15.74
C TRP A 78 11.16 -3.44 14.49
N PHE A 79 11.74 -2.24 14.53
CA PHE A 79 11.72 -1.33 13.38
C PHE A 79 12.43 -1.94 12.16
N ALA A 80 13.56 -2.59 12.40
CA ALA A 80 14.29 -3.31 11.35
C ALA A 80 13.46 -4.48 10.77
N ASP A 81 12.78 -5.25 11.61
CA ASP A 81 11.93 -6.36 11.15
C ASP A 81 10.66 -5.89 10.43
N ASN A 82 10.06 -4.81 10.92
CA ASN A 82 8.96 -4.11 10.27
C ASN A 82 9.36 -3.65 8.86
N ALA A 83 10.52 -2.99 8.72
CA ALA A 83 11.05 -2.54 7.43
C ALA A 83 11.36 -3.71 6.48
N ARG A 84 11.95 -4.81 6.98
CA ARG A 84 12.19 -6.02 6.18
C ARG A 84 10.89 -6.67 5.71
N SER A 85 9.89 -6.75 6.57
CA SER A 85 8.57 -7.28 6.22
C SER A 85 7.89 -6.42 5.17
N PHE A 86 7.92 -5.10 5.33
CA PHE A 86 7.40 -4.16 4.34
C PHE A 86 8.11 -4.33 2.98
N ARG A 87 9.44 -4.42 3.00
CA ARG A 87 10.24 -4.69 1.80
C ARG A 87 9.86 -6.01 1.11
N ARG A 88 9.65 -7.09 1.87
CA ARG A 88 9.19 -8.38 1.32
C ARG A 88 7.81 -8.25 0.68
N ALA A 89 6.90 -7.48 1.28
CA ALA A 89 5.58 -7.22 0.70
C ALA A 89 5.68 -6.53 -0.65
N LEU A 90 6.49 -5.47 -0.78
CA LEU A 90 6.68 -4.76 -2.05
C LEU A 90 7.34 -5.61 -3.14
N LEU A 91 8.12 -6.61 -2.75
CA LEU A 91 8.76 -7.56 -3.67
C LEU A 91 7.88 -8.77 -4.02
N ALA A 92 6.73 -8.95 -3.37
CA ALA A 92 5.87 -10.11 -3.57
C ALA A 92 5.24 -10.15 -4.97
N HIS A 93 5.12 -8.98 -5.62
CA HIS A 93 4.54 -8.83 -6.94
C HIS A 93 5.43 -7.98 -7.84
N ARG A 94 5.35 -8.24 -9.16
CA ARG A 94 6.00 -7.40 -10.17
C ARG A 94 5.51 -5.96 -10.01
N ASP A 95 6.44 -5.01 -10.12
CA ASP A 95 6.17 -3.57 -9.94
C ASP A 95 5.50 -3.20 -8.59
N GLY A 96 5.52 -4.07 -7.57
CA GLY A 96 4.82 -3.85 -6.30
C GLY A 96 5.29 -2.58 -5.55
N ALA A 97 6.58 -2.25 -5.63
CA ALA A 97 7.10 -0.99 -5.09
C ALA A 97 6.58 0.25 -5.85
N LEU A 98 6.47 0.18 -7.18
CA LEU A 98 5.92 1.26 -8.01
C LEU A 98 4.42 1.42 -7.79
N LEU A 99 3.70 0.30 -7.69
CA LEU A 99 2.29 0.27 -7.33
C LEU A 99 2.06 1.01 -6.02
N HIS A 100 2.80 0.67 -4.97
CA HIS A 100 2.65 1.31 -3.67
C HIS A 100 3.00 2.81 -3.73
N ALA A 101 4.11 3.18 -4.39
CA ALA A 101 4.54 4.57 -4.55
C ALA A 101 3.52 5.47 -5.26
N GLY A 102 2.74 4.90 -6.19
CA GLY A 102 1.71 5.61 -6.94
C GLY A 102 0.36 5.72 -6.23
N THR A 103 0.25 5.25 -4.99
CA THR A 103 -1.03 5.17 -4.25
C THR A 103 -0.97 5.96 -2.93
N THR A 104 -2.15 6.42 -2.51
CA THR A 104 -2.35 6.96 -1.17
C THR A 104 -2.90 5.86 -0.26
N PRO A 105 -2.41 5.71 0.98
CA PRO A 105 -2.95 4.74 1.93
C PRO A 105 -4.47 4.86 2.07
N ASN A 106 -5.16 3.71 2.05
CA ASN A 106 -6.59 3.67 2.33
C ASN A 106 -6.86 3.58 3.84
N GLN A 107 -8.14 3.65 4.24
CA GLN A 107 -8.52 3.63 5.66
C GLN A 107 -7.99 2.39 6.41
N ALA A 108 -8.03 1.21 5.78
CA ALA A 108 -7.55 -0.03 6.40
C ALA A 108 -6.02 -0.02 6.59
N GLU A 109 -5.29 0.59 5.66
CA GLU A 109 -3.85 0.77 5.78
C GLU A 109 -3.49 1.78 6.86
N PHE A 110 -4.19 2.92 6.92
CA PHE A 110 -4.05 3.87 8.02
C PHE A 110 -4.26 3.20 9.37
N ALA A 111 -5.31 2.39 9.52
CA ALA A 111 -5.59 1.66 10.76
C ALA A 111 -4.44 0.69 11.17
N ARG A 112 -3.66 0.17 10.21
CA ARG A 112 -2.47 -0.66 10.48
C ARG A 112 -1.23 0.15 10.81
N ILE A 113 -1.10 1.38 10.29
CA ILE A 113 0.07 2.24 10.49
C ILE A 113 -0.02 3.00 11.82
N LEU A 114 -1.21 3.47 12.21
CA LEU A 114 -1.37 4.31 13.40
C LEU A 114 -0.81 3.71 14.71
N PRO A 115 -1.02 2.41 15.03
CA PRO A 115 -0.41 1.81 16.22
C PRO A 115 1.12 1.81 16.17
N LYS A 116 1.70 1.67 14.98
CA LYS A 116 3.16 1.68 14.76
C LYS A 116 3.74 3.08 14.95
N VAL A 117 3.03 4.10 14.50
CA VAL A 117 3.39 5.51 14.74
C VAL A 117 3.37 5.77 16.25
N ALA A 118 2.29 5.39 16.93
CA ALA A 118 2.17 5.57 18.38
C ALA A 118 3.29 4.87 19.15
N TYR A 119 3.65 3.65 18.76
CA TYR A 119 4.75 2.90 19.37
C TYR A 119 6.10 3.61 19.23
N LEU A 120 6.43 4.14 18.05
CA LEU A 120 7.66 4.93 17.86
C LEU A 120 7.62 6.25 18.64
N VAL A 121 6.45 6.90 18.73
CA VAL A 121 6.31 8.10 19.57
C VAL A 121 6.58 7.77 21.04
N SER A 122 6.08 6.64 21.54
CA SER A 122 6.39 6.16 22.90
C SER A 122 7.87 5.82 23.10
N ALA A 123 8.59 5.47 22.04
CA ALA A 123 10.04 5.28 22.03
C ALA A 123 10.86 6.59 21.96
N GLY A 124 10.20 7.75 21.88
CA GLY A 124 10.83 9.07 21.91
C GLY A 124 10.98 9.76 20.55
N PHE A 125 10.40 9.22 19.48
CA PHE A 125 10.37 9.88 18.18
C PHE A 125 9.31 10.99 18.14
N SER A 126 9.52 12.02 17.31
CA SER A 126 8.44 12.93 16.97
C SER A 126 7.39 12.20 16.12
N GLU A 127 6.12 12.64 16.16
CA GLU A 127 5.07 12.04 15.33
C GLU A 127 5.42 12.15 13.83
N SER A 128 5.97 13.29 13.41
CA SER A 128 6.44 13.51 12.05
C SER A 128 7.55 12.53 11.67
N ASP A 129 8.55 12.32 12.52
CA ASP A 129 9.64 11.37 12.25
C ASP A 129 9.15 9.93 12.25
N ALA A 130 8.24 9.56 13.15
CA ALA A 130 7.63 8.24 13.19
C ALA A 130 6.82 7.95 11.91
N GLN A 131 6.00 8.91 11.48
CA GLN A 131 5.25 8.81 10.22
C GLN A 131 6.20 8.72 9.04
N MET A 132 7.19 9.61 8.95
CA MET A 132 8.19 9.59 7.87
C MET A 132 8.99 8.29 7.87
N ALA A 133 9.43 7.77 9.00
CA ALA A 133 10.19 6.53 9.09
C ALA A 133 9.38 5.31 8.63
N LEU A 134 8.07 5.29 8.89
CA LEU A 134 7.17 4.22 8.47
C LEU A 134 6.71 4.36 7.01
N LEU A 135 6.66 5.58 6.46
CA LEU A 135 6.21 5.89 5.10
C LEU A 135 7.35 6.03 4.08
N ALA A 136 8.57 6.39 4.50
CA ALA A 136 9.74 6.63 3.63
C ALA A 136 10.35 5.35 3.03
N ALA A 137 9.64 4.23 3.11
CA ALA A 137 9.98 3.01 2.39
C ALA A 137 9.40 2.96 0.95
N GLY A 138 8.81 4.06 0.46
CA GLY A 138 8.55 4.35 -0.96
C GLY A 138 9.31 5.60 -1.44
N PRO A 139 9.52 5.82 -2.76
CA PRO A 139 10.28 6.97 -3.24
C PRO A 139 9.58 8.25 -2.80
N VAL A 140 10.24 9.00 -1.91
CA VAL A 140 9.84 10.34 -1.48
C VAL A 140 9.74 11.20 -2.72
N HIS A 141 8.52 11.42 -3.21
CA HIS A 141 8.27 12.45 -4.18
C HIS A 141 8.41 13.78 -3.42
N ARG A 142 9.62 14.36 -3.46
CA ARG A 142 9.87 15.74 -3.05
C ARG A 142 9.00 16.65 -3.90
N GLY A 143 7.79 16.89 -3.42
CA GLY A 143 6.84 17.88 -3.90
C GLY A 143 6.40 18.79 -2.77
N LEU A 144 7.27 19.08 -1.80
CA LEU A 144 7.06 20.20 -0.89
C LEU A 144 7.38 21.48 -1.65
N ARG A 145 6.32 22.09 -2.14
CA ARG A 145 6.24 23.49 -2.53
C ARG A 145 6.94 24.36 -1.48
N ALA A 146 8.10 24.91 -1.81
CA ALA A 146 8.59 26.13 -1.18
C ALA A 146 7.89 27.31 -1.86
N GLY A 147 6.68 27.60 -1.41
CA GLY A 147 6.08 28.92 -1.54
C GLY A 147 6.21 29.63 -0.21
N GLY A 148 7.03 30.68 -0.15
CA GLY A 148 6.98 31.63 0.97
C GLY A 148 8.29 32.33 1.34
N ALA A 149 8.37 33.60 0.92
CA ALA A 149 8.97 34.74 1.61
C ALA A 149 10.49 34.94 1.63
N GLY A 150 10.92 36.03 0.98
CA GLY A 150 11.64 37.10 1.69
C GLY A 150 13.10 37.33 1.30
N ALA A 151 13.33 38.12 0.24
CA ALA A 151 14.24 39.28 0.21
C ALA A 151 14.01 40.04 -1.11
#